data_AF-A0A9D6UST8-F1
#
_entry.id   AF-A0A9D6UST8-F1
#
_cell.length_a   1.000
_cell.length_b   1.000
_cell.length_c   1.000
_cell.angle_alpha   90.00
_cell.angle_beta   90.00
_cell.angle_gamma   90.00
#
_symmetry.space_group_name_H-M   'P 1'
#
loop_
_entity.id
_entity.type
_entity.pdbx_description
1 polymer ?
#
loop_
_entity_poly.entity_id
_entity_poly.type
_entity_poly.pdbx_seq_one_letter_code
_entity_poly.pdbx_strand_id
1 'polypeptide(L)'
;MRNARMHGLREWFLTLFGFYAFRCDSCSHRFVIRPLGPRATVFARCPRCFRMDLSTWDPKYYHAEFWADLKAWLGGNRWRCEPCRRNFVSWRPRREKYVRPAEQAAPYSAPHSDYQELHDS
;
A
#
# COMPACT_ATOMS: atom_id res chain seq x y z
N MET A 1 -11.17 -9.04 0.89
CA MET A 1 -11.76 -8.05 -0.06
C MET A 1 -11.21 -8.34 -1.43
N ARG A 2 -12.07 -8.64 -2.40
CA ARG A 2 -11.66 -8.95 -3.78
C ARG A 2 -12.32 -7.95 -4.73
N ASN A 3 -11.61 -7.54 -5.78
CA ASN A 3 -12.21 -6.77 -6.86
C ASN A 3 -13.30 -7.63 -7.49
N ALA A 4 -14.51 -7.09 -7.61
CA ALA A 4 -15.54 -7.76 -8.39
C ALA A 4 -15.11 -7.78 -9.86
N ARG A 5 -15.34 -8.90 -10.57
CA ARG A 5 -15.20 -8.92 -12.04
C ARG A 5 -16.16 -7.89 -12.61
N MET A 6 -15.63 -7.00 -13.44
CA MET A 6 -16.42 -5.97 -14.11
C MET A 6 -17.21 -6.62 -15.24
N HIS A 7 -18.52 -6.39 -15.27
CA HIS A 7 -19.42 -6.78 -16.34
C HIS A 7 -19.97 -5.52 -17.01
N GLY A 8 -19.28 -5.07 -18.08
CA GLY A 8 -19.82 -4.12 -19.05
C GLY A 8 -19.14 -2.75 -19.13
N LEU A 9 -19.42 -2.04 -20.22
CA LEU A 9 -18.87 -0.73 -20.56
C LEU A 9 -19.21 0.36 -19.52
N ARG A 10 -20.38 0.26 -18.88
CA ARG A 10 -20.82 1.22 -17.87
C ARG A 10 -19.96 1.15 -16.59
N GLU A 11 -19.49 -0.04 -16.23
CA GLU A 11 -18.57 -0.23 -15.10
C GLU A 11 -17.14 0.19 -15.46
N TRP A 12 -16.74 0.05 -16.72
CA TRP A 12 -15.50 0.61 -17.24
C TRP A 12 -15.49 2.15 -17.16
N PHE A 13 -16.56 2.82 -17.59
CA PHE A 13 -16.71 4.27 -17.43
C PHE A 13 -16.68 4.70 -15.96
N LEU A 14 -17.36 3.98 -15.07
CA LEU A 14 -17.31 4.24 -13.63
C LEU A 14 -15.88 4.12 -13.07
N THR A 15 -15.09 3.16 -13.56
CA THR A 15 -13.68 3.02 -13.20
C THR A 15 -12.85 4.22 -13.66
N LEU A 16 -13.13 4.74 -14.86
CA LEU A 16 -12.52 5.95 -15.41
C LEU A 16 -12.83 7.18 -14.55
N PHE A 17 -14.07 7.29 -14.07
CA PHE A 17 -14.51 8.32 -13.13
C PHE A 17 -14.15 8.03 -11.67
N GLY A 18 -13.35 6.99 -11.41
CA GLY A 18 -12.79 6.75 -10.09
C GLY A 18 -13.67 6.01 -9.11
N PHE A 19 -14.72 5.34 -9.58
CA PHE A 19 -15.57 4.48 -8.79
C PHE A 19 -15.07 3.05 -8.89
N TYR A 20 -14.78 2.45 -7.73
CA TYR A 20 -14.35 1.06 -7.66
C TYR A 20 -15.35 0.25 -6.85
N ALA A 21 -15.84 -0.85 -7.43
CA ALA A 21 -16.74 -1.78 -6.79
C ALA A 21 -15.95 -2.88 -6.06
N PHE A 22 -16.14 -2.98 -4.75
CA PHE A 22 -15.54 -4.04 -3.93
C PHE A 22 -16.56 -5.06 -3.54
N ARG A 23 -16.09 -6.30 -3.39
CA ARG A 23 -16.84 -7.37 -2.75
C ARG A 23 -16.22 -7.69 -1.39
N CYS A 24 -17.05 -7.65 -0.36
CA CYS A 24 -16.74 -8.19 0.96
C CYS A 24 -16.44 -9.69 0.83
N ASP A 25 -15.36 -10.17 1.46
CA ASP A 25 -14.98 -11.58 1.37
C ASP A 25 -15.87 -12.46 2.26
N SER A 26 -16.21 -11.96 3.44
CA SER A 26 -17.01 -12.68 4.45
C SER A 26 -18.52 -12.63 4.17
N CYS A 27 -19.00 -11.49 3.66
CA CYS A 27 -20.44 -11.19 3.54
C CYS A 27 -20.92 -11.09 2.09
N SER A 28 -20.01 -11.14 1.12
CA SER A 28 -20.29 -11.06 -0.33
C SER A 28 -21.04 -9.82 -0.84
N HIS A 29 -21.41 -8.88 0.04
CA HIS A 29 -22.03 -7.61 -0.27
C HIS A 29 -21.13 -6.76 -1.18
N ARG A 30 -21.73 -6.18 -2.22
CA ARG A 30 -21.07 -5.25 -3.15
C ARG A 30 -21.24 -3.82 -2.63
N PHE A 31 -20.16 -3.09 -2.50
CA PHE A 31 -20.21 -1.68 -2.17
C PHE A 31 -19.30 -0.89 -3.11
N VAL A 32 -19.77 0.28 -3.52
CA VAL A 32 -19.03 1.20 -4.38
C VAL A 32 -18.41 2.24 -3.49
N ILE A 33 -17.09 2.36 -3.54
CA ILE A 33 -16.39 3.49 -2.91
C ILE A 33 -15.97 4.48 -4.00
N ARG A 34 -15.99 5.76 -3.63
CA ARG A 34 -15.36 6.88 -4.36
C ARG A 34 -13.98 7.14 -3.74
N PRO A 35 -12.93 6.37 -4.09
CA PRO A 35 -11.59 6.65 -3.59
C PRO A 35 -11.09 8.04 -4.02
N LEU A 36 -11.54 8.60 -5.14
CA LEU A 36 -11.06 9.89 -5.67
C LEU A 36 -11.67 11.15 -5.02
N GLY A 37 -11.95 11.12 -3.71
CA GLY A 37 -12.20 12.36 -2.97
C GLY A 37 -10.95 13.28 -2.96
N PRO A 38 -11.11 14.61 -2.94
CA PRO A 38 -10.01 15.57 -3.15
C PRO A 38 -8.89 15.48 -2.10
N ARG A 39 -9.22 15.20 -0.83
CA ARG A 39 -8.23 14.97 0.25
C ARG A 39 -7.53 13.61 0.14
N ALA A 40 -8.14 12.73 -0.63
CA ALA A 40 -7.85 11.32 -0.64
C ALA A 40 -6.90 10.98 -1.83
N THR A 41 -6.81 11.87 -2.82
CA THR A 41 -5.83 11.85 -3.92
C THR A 41 -4.41 12.27 -3.54
N VAL A 42 -4.21 12.91 -2.38
CA VAL A 42 -2.88 13.41 -1.96
C VAL A 42 -1.91 12.26 -1.65
N PHE A 43 -2.42 11.17 -1.07
CA PHE A 43 -1.59 10.06 -0.60
C PHE A 43 -1.58 8.86 -1.56
N ALA A 44 -0.52 8.06 -1.46
CA ALA A 44 -0.41 6.79 -2.15
C ALA A 44 -1.44 5.78 -1.64
N ARG A 45 -1.86 4.89 -2.54
CA ARG A 45 -2.83 3.84 -2.26
C ARG A 45 -2.49 2.57 -2.98
N CYS A 46 -2.84 1.45 -2.36
CA CYS A 46 -2.79 0.18 -3.06
C CYS A 46 -3.76 0.18 -4.25
N PRO A 47 -3.31 -0.11 -5.49
CA PRO A 47 -4.19 -0.18 -6.65
C PRO A 47 -5.20 -1.35 -6.59
N ARG A 48 -5.00 -2.29 -5.67
CA ARG A 48 -5.86 -3.47 -5.49
C ARG A 48 -6.94 -3.24 -4.43
N CYS A 49 -6.56 -2.78 -3.25
CA CYS A 49 -7.46 -2.67 -2.09
C CYS A 49 -7.67 -1.25 -1.57
N PHE A 50 -7.06 -0.23 -2.22
CA PHE A 50 -7.23 1.20 -1.94
C PHE A 50 -6.89 1.64 -0.50
N ARG A 51 -6.32 0.74 0.30
CA ARG A 51 -5.74 1.09 1.60
C ARG A 51 -4.56 2.04 1.42
N MET A 52 -4.48 2.99 2.35
CA MET A 52 -3.40 3.97 2.48
C MET A 52 -2.32 3.51 3.46
N ASP A 53 -2.58 2.44 4.21
CA ASP A 53 -1.61 1.80 5.10
C ASP A 53 -0.62 0.99 4.23
N LEU A 54 0.54 1.61 4.01
CA LEU A 54 1.58 1.15 3.10
C LEU A 54 2.91 1.06 3.86
N SER A 55 3.64 -0.02 3.65
CA SER A 55 5.03 -0.16 4.06
C SER A 55 5.95 0.14 2.88
N THR A 56 7.20 0.46 3.15
CA THR A 56 8.25 0.52 2.11
C THR A 56 8.81 -0.88 1.88
N TRP A 57 9.37 -1.11 0.70
CA TRP A 57 10.10 -2.34 0.39
C TRP A 57 11.44 -1.97 -0.24
N ASP A 58 12.44 -2.80 0.01
CA ASP A 58 13.80 -2.63 -0.51
C ASP A 58 13.95 -3.49 -1.78
N PRO A 59 14.46 -2.91 -2.90
CA PRO A 59 14.71 -3.63 -4.14
C PRO A 59 15.71 -4.78 -3.99
N LYS A 60 16.57 -4.79 -2.98
CA LYS A 60 17.51 -5.89 -2.72
C LYS A 60 16.80 -7.22 -2.53
N TYR A 61 15.58 -7.21 -1.98
CA TYR A 61 14.81 -8.43 -1.69
C TYR A 61 13.71 -8.72 -2.71
N TYR A 62 13.48 -7.83 -3.68
CA TYR A 62 12.37 -7.95 -4.63
C TYR A 62 12.78 -7.52 -6.03
N HIS A 63 12.68 -8.46 -6.98
CA HIS A 63 12.75 -8.15 -8.40
C HIS A 63 11.49 -7.42 -8.83
N ALA A 64 11.59 -6.11 -9.03
CA ALA A 64 10.51 -5.32 -9.57
C ALA A 64 10.48 -5.42 -11.10
N GLU A 65 9.31 -5.17 -11.69
CA GLU A 65 9.20 -5.02 -13.14
C GLU A 65 10.00 -3.79 -13.59
N PHE A 66 10.59 -3.81 -14.79
CA PHE A 66 11.35 -2.71 -15.37
C PHE A 66 10.63 -1.34 -15.24
N TRP A 67 9.31 -1.31 -15.46
CA TRP A 67 8.50 -0.10 -15.32
C TRP A 67 8.41 0.44 -13.90
N ALA A 68 8.45 -0.44 -12.89
CA ALA A 68 8.46 -0.04 -11.50
C ALA A 68 9.83 0.55 -11.13
N ASP A 69 10.93 -0.05 -11.61
CA ASP A 69 12.28 0.47 -11.39
C ASP A 69 12.49 1.82 -12.08
N LEU A 70 12.03 1.97 -13.32
CA LEU A 70 12.09 3.25 -14.03
C LEU A 70 11.33 4.34 -13.26
N LYS A 71 10.14 4.03 -12.73
CA LYS A 71 9.39 4.98 -11.89
C LYS A 71 10.11 5.30 -10.59
N ALA A 72 10.75 4.32 -9.97
CA ALA A 72 11.51 4.53 -8.74
C ALA A 72 12.74 5.41 -9.00
N TRP A 73 13.41 5.22 -10.14
CA TRP A 73 14.51 6.06 -10.60
C TRP A 73 14.07 7.50 -10.85
N LEU A 74 12.86 7.72 -11.38
CA LEU A 74 12.21 9.03 -11.53
C LEU A 74 11.70 9.63 -10.21
N GLY A 75 12.22 9.21 -9.05
CA GLY A 75 11.81 9.73 -7.74
C GLY A 75 10.47 9.17 -7.23
N GLY A 76 9.98 8.08 -7.80
CA GLY A 76 8.81 7.37 -7.32
C GLY A 76 9.09 6.65 -5.98
N ASN A 77 8.15 6.75 -5.05
CA ASN A 77 8.24 6.03 -3.78
C ASN A 77 7.82 4.57 -3.95
N ARG A 78 8.60 3.67 -3.35
CA ARG A 78 8.36 2.22 -3.35
C ARG A 78 7.40 1.84 -2.22
N TRP A 79 6.20 1.39 -2.57
CA TRP A 79 5.17 1.03 -1.61
C TRP A 79 4.79 -0.45 -1.70
N ARG A 80 4.52 -1.02 -0.53
CA ARG A 80 4.02 -2.37 -0.32
C ARG A 80 2.74 -2.28 0.49
N CYS A 81 1.72 -2.97 0.04
CA CYS A 81 0.49 -3.10 0.81
C CYS A 81 0.54 -4.38 1.66
N GLU A 82 0.47 -4.29 2.99
CA GLU A 82 0.54 -5.46 3.88
C GLU A 82 -0.61 -6.46 3.65
N PRO A 83 -1.90 -6.03 3.58
CA PRO A 83 -3.01 -6.96 3.37
C PRO A 83 -3.01 -7.61 1.98
N CYS A 84 -2.59 -6.85 0.97
CA CYS A 84 -2.64 -7.27 -0.42
C CYS A 84 -1.32 -7.92 -0.90
N ARG A 85 -0.25 -7.85 -0.08
CA ARG A 85 1.14 -8.24 -0.37
C ARG A 85 1.66 -7.80 -1.75
N ARG A 86 1.12 -6.69 -2.28
CA ARG A 86 1.48 -6.18 -3.62
C ARG A 86 2.46 -5.03 -3.48
N ASN A 87 3.58 -5.13 -4.19
CA ASN A 87 4.54 -4.07 -4.38
C ASN A 87 4.13 -3.20 -5.57
N PHE A 88 4.26 -1.89 -5.44
CA PHE A 88 4.03 -0.93 -6.51
C PHE A 88 4.83 0.34 -6.25
N VAL A 89 4.92 1.21 -7.26
CA VAL A 89 5.64 2.48 -7.17
C VAL A 89 4.67 3.63 -7.46
N SER A 90 4.75 4.69 -6.66
CA SER A 90 3.94 5.89 -6.82
C SER A 90 4.72 7.14 -6.41
N TRP A 91 4.58 8.23 -7.13
CA TRP A 91 5.14 9.53 -6.71
C TRP A 91 4.46 10.11 -5.47
N ARG A 92 3.28 9.60 -5.11
CA ARG A 92 2.55 10.11 -3.95
C ARG A 92 3.20 9.65 -2.64
N PRO A 93 3.23 10.52 -1.61
CA PRO A 93 3.73 10.16 -0.30
C PRO A 93 2.75 9.22 0.42
N ARG A 94 3.26 8.48 1.40
CA ARG A 94 2.43 7.66 2.30
C ARG A 94 1.66 8.56 3.26
N ARG A 95 0.44 8.15 3.60
CA ARG A 95 -0.28 8.70 4.76
C ARG A 95 0.33 8.12 6.03
N GLU A 96 0.79 8.97 6.94
CA GLU A 96 1.37 8.53 8.22
C GLU A 96 0.51 7.42 8.85
N LYS A 97 1.17 6.33 9.26
CA LYS A 97 0.50 5.25 9.97
C LYS A 97 -0.03 5.86 11.25
N TYR A 98 -1.34 5.75 11.49
CA TYR A 98 -1.92 6.19 12.74
C TYR A 98 -1.28 5.39 13.87
N VAL A 99 -0.38 6.03 14.60
CA VAL A 99 0.18 5.49 15.83
C VAL A 99 -0.80 5.88 16.93
N ARG A 100 -1.25 4.89 17.72
CA ARG A 100 -2.11 5.19 18.87
C ARG A 100 -1.31 6.09 19.82
N PRO A 101 -1.89 7.17 20.40
CA PRO A 101 -1.13 8.08 21.26
C PRO A 101 -0.39 7.40 22.42
N ALA A 102 -0.94 6.31 22.97
CA ALA A 102 -0.29 5.51 24.01
C ALA A 102 1.03 4.83 23.57
N GLU A 103 1.18 4.56 22.27
CA GLU A 103 2.36 3.91 21.67
C GLU A 103 3.43 4.94 21.27
N GLN A 104 3.06 6.21 21.07
CA GLN A 104 4.01 7.32 20.89
C GLN A 104 4.74 7.69 22.17
N ALA A 105 4.13 7.43 23.33
CA ALA A 105 4.72 7.68 24.65
C ALA A 105 5.68 6.57 25.12
N ALA A 106 5.75 5.45 24.39
CA ALA A 106 6.71 4.40 24.69
C ALA A 106 8.11 4.87 24.24
N PRO A 107 9.08 5.02 25.16
CA PRO A 107 10.45 5.34 24.76
C PRO A 107 10.96 4.24 23.83
N TYR A 108 11.59 4.67 22.74
CA TYR A 108 12.28 3.84 21.75
C TYR A 108 13.14 2.78 22.44
N SER A 109 12.65 1.55 22.54
CA SER A 109 13.48 0.40 22.94
C SER A 109 14.43 0.15 21.77
N ALA A 110 15.71 0.41 21.99
CA ALA A 110 16.78 0.23 21.02
C ALA A 110 16.68 -1.16 20.34
N PRO A 111 17.07 -1.29 19.06
CA PRO A 111 17.15 -2.59 18.40
C PRO A 111 18.07 -3.51 19.21
N HIS A 112 17.56 -4.69 19.56
CA HIS A 112 18.29 -5.77 20.24
C HIS A 112 19.55 -6.12 19.43
N SER A 113 20.72 -5.69 19.88
CA SER A 113 22.02 -5.98 19.25
C SER A 113 22.57 -7.31 19.76
N ASP A 114 21.99 -8.43 19.32
CA ASP A 114 22.57 -9.77 19.53
C ASP A 114 23.49 -10.16 18.37
N TYR A 115 24.59 -9.43 18.16
CA TYR A 115 25.62 -9.80 17.17
C TYR A 115 27.04 -9.59 17.69
N GLN A 116 27.33 -10.00 18.93
CA GLN A 116 28.68 -9.81 19.46
C GLN A 116 29.10 -10.93 20.43
N GLU A 117 29.17 -12.18 19.96
CA GLU A 117 29.79 -13.25 20.78
C GLU A 117 30.27 -14.52 20.06
N LEU A 118 30.54 -14.51 18.73
CA LEU A 118 30.96 -15.74 18.02
C LEU A 118 32.28 -15.66 17.25
N HIS A 119 33.17 -14.70 17.53
CA HIS A 119 34.44 -14.58 16.80
C HIS A 119 35.70 -14.33 17.64
N ASP A 120 35.70 -14.75 18.91
CA ASP A 120 36.94 -14.87 19.70
C ASP A 120 36.97 -16.21 20.44
N SER A 121 37.36 -17.29 19.74
CA SER A 121 37.83 -18.57 20.32
C SER A 121 38.68 -19.32 19.32
#